data_AF-A0AAE1H6Z0-F1
#
_entry.id   AF-A0AAE1H6Z0-F1
#
_cell.length_a   1.000
_cell.length_b   1.000
_cell.length_c   1.000
_cell.angle_alpha   90.00
_cell.angle_beta   90.00
_cell.angle_gamma   90.00
#
_symmetry.space_group_name_H-M   'P 1'
#
loop_
_entity.id
_entity.type
_entity.pdbx_description
1 polymer ?
#
loop_
_entity_poly.entity_id
_entity_poly.type
_entity_poly.pdbx_seq_one_letter_code
_entity_poly.pdbx_strand_id
1 'polypeptide(L)'
;MNYVAGSLILKRIGNLISKRSQPAVLSVLGLSQAERNMSDKGKESKEELKKRLSPIQYHVTQEKGTERAFTGKYNKTSEAGIYSCIVCSQDLFSSSTKFESGCGWPAFSDVIDQGRVKLSKDTSHVGANLLLLIANPGMVRTEVTCSNCNAHLGHVFNDGPKPSRKRFCINSASLDFRQGDPSGSNLVNLQ
;
A
#
# COMPACT_ATOMS: atom_id res chain seq x y z
N MET A 1 -46.63 37.65 40.08
CA MET A 1 -46.71 38.67 41.15
C MET A 1 -45.34 38.66 41.83
N ASN A 2 -44.42 39.62 41.72
CA ASN A 2 -44.45 41.09 41.62
C ASN A 2 -43.31 41.55 40.66
N TYR A 3 -43.58 42.38 39.64
CA TYR A 3 -43.41 43.86 39.57
C TYR A 3 -41.94 44.35 39.76
N VAL A 4 -41.20 44.77 38.70
CA VAL A 4 -41.14 46.10 38.00
C VAL A 4 -40.02 46.99 38.62
N ALA A 5 -39.20 47.82 37.96
CA ALA A 5 -38.93 48.31 36.60
C ALA A 5 -37.44 48.77 36.54
N GLY A 6 -36.74 48.82 35.40
CA GLY A 6 -36.62 49.99 34.49
C GLY A 6 -35.75 51.11 35.11
N SER A 7 -34.65 51.62 34.54
CA SER A 7 -34.52 52.24 33.20
C SER A 7 -33.06 52.72 33.02
N LEU A 8 -32.40 52.50 31.87
CA LEU A 8 -32.13 53.48 30.78
C LEU A 8 -30.73 54.17 30.82
N ILE A 9 -29.92 53.92 29.78
CA ILE A 9 -29.30 54.90 28.84
C ILE A 9 -27.93 54.45 28.29
N LEU A 10 -27.87 54.47 26.95
CA LEU A 10 -26.75 54.21 26.03
C LEU A 10 -25.56 55.17 26.20
N LYS A 11 -24.36 54.71 25.78
CA LYS A 11 -23.49 55.45 24.84
C LYS A 11 -22.45 54.54 24.17
N ARG A 12 -22.19 54.86 22.89
CA ARG A 12 -21.39 54.21 21.82
C ARG A 12 -19.87 54.16 22.07
N ILE A 13 -19.19 53.53 21.09
CA ILE A 13 -17.79 53.63 20.62
C ILE A 13 -16.98 52.39 21.04
N GLY A 14 -16.25 51.63 20.23
CA GLY A 14 -15.81 51.66 18.83
C GLY A 14 -14.88 50.45 18.60
N ASN A 15 -14.71 50.02 17.35
CA ASN A 15 -13.81 48.94 16.90
C ASN A 15 -12.41 49.00 17.54
N LEU A 16 -11.81 47.84 17.83
CA LEU A 16 -10.38 47.57 17.59
C LEU A 16 -10.07 46.07 17.73
N ILE A 17 -9.95 45.44 16.56
CA ILE A 17 -9.28 44.16 16.33
C ILE A 17 -7.81 44.32 16.74
N SER A 18 -7.36 43.60 17.77
CA SER A 18 -5.92 43.48 18.06
C SER A 18 -5.45 42.07 17.71
N LYS A 19 -4.80 41.99 16.54
CA LYS A 19 -4.02 40.83 16.08
C LYS A 19 -2.84 40.64 17.04
N ARG A 20 -2.79 39.52 17.78
CA ARG A 20 -1.53 39.07 18.39
C ARG A 20 -0.70 38.36 17.33
N SER A 21 0.36 39.04 16.91
CA SER A 21 1.45 38.54 16.08
C SER A 21 2.26 37.47 16.83
N GLN A 22 2.39 36.28 16.26
CA GLN A 22 3.45 35.34 16.64
C GLN A 22 4.78 35.77 15.99
N PRO A 23 5.94 35.56 16.65
CA PRO A 23 7.23 35.94 16.07
C PRO A 23 7.66 34.92 15.00
N ALA A 24 8.27 35.46 13.95
CA ALA A 24 8.85 34.71 12.85
C ALA A 24 10.10 33.93 13.31
N VAL A 25 10.09 32.62 13.13
CA VAL A 25 11.30 31.77 13.14
C VAL A 25 11.47 31.11 11.77
N LEU A 26 12.32 31.77 10.98
CA LEU A 26 13.29 31.28 10.01
C LEU A 26 12.97 30.00 9.20
N SER A 27 12.62 30.28 7.94
CA SER A 27 12.68 29.41 6.76
C SER A 27 13.96 28.58 6.65
N VAL A 28 13.85 27.25 6.59
CA VAL A 28 14.73 26.39 5.78
C VAL A 28 13.87 25.30 5.13
N LEU A 29 13.79 25.35 3.79
CA LEU A 29 13.13 24.42 2.86
C LEU A 29 11.58 24.42 2.88
N GLY A 30 11.02 25.57 2.51
CA GLY A 30 9.62 25.69 2.15
C GLY A 30 9.33 25.05 0.79
N LEU A 31 8.76 23.85 0.81
CA LEU A 31 7.99 23.34 -0.32
C LEU A 31 6.64 24.07 -0.37
N SER A 32 6.32 24.62 -1.53
CA SER A 32 5.07 25.32 -1.81
C SER A 32 3.87 24.38 -1.66
N GLN A 33 2.68 24.91 -1.36
CA GLN A 33 1.44 24.12 -1.40
C GLN A 33 1.22 23.47 -2.79
N ALA A 34 1.76 24.07 -3.86
CA ALA A 34 1.72 23.51 -5.20
C ALA A 34 2.55 22.22 -5.33
N GLU A 35 3.69 22.11 -4.64
CA GLU A 35 4.52 20.89 -4.64
C GLU A 35 3.91 19.76 -3.83
N ARG A 36 3.18 20.07 -2.74
CA ARG A 36 2.35 19.08 -2.02
C ARG A 36 1.20 18.56 -2.89
N ASN A 37 0.63 19.41 -3.74
CA ASN A 37 -0.50 19.07 -4.61
C ASN A 37 -0.09 18.38 -5.93
N MET A 38 1.19 18.42 -6.32
CA MET A 38 1.69 17.69 -7.50
C MET A 38 1.95 16.21 -7.22
N SER A 39 2.15 15.83 -5.96
CA SER A 39 2.35 14.43 -5.50
C SER A 39 1.04 13.68 -5.21
N ASP A 40 -0.09 14.36 -5.22
CA ASP A 40 -1.41 13.80 -4.82
C ASP A 40 -2.36 13.61 -6.01
N LYS A 41 -1.85 13.76 -7.24
CA LYS A 41 -2.63 13.47 -8.45
C LYS A 41 -2.82 11.96 -8.60
N GLY A 42 -3.92 11.45 -8.07
CA GLY A 42 -4.48 10.14 -8.44
C GLY A 42 -4.41 9.03 -7.40
N LYS A 43 -4.10 9.32 -6.13
CA LYS A 43 -4.24 8.32 -5.07
C LYS A 43 -5.67 8.31 -4.55
N GLU A 44 -6.36 7.18 -4.71
CA GLU A 44 -7.67 6.96 -4.09
C GLU A 44 -7.63 7.24 -2.60
N SER A 45 -8.66 7.89 -2.09
CA SER A 45 -8.82 8.17 -0.67
C SER A 45 -9.05 6.87 0.12
N LYS A 46 -8.76 6.93 1.43
CA LYS A 46 -9.01 5.81 2.35
C LYS A 46 -10.44 5.28 2.29
N GLU A 47 -11.41 6.18 2.18
CA GLU A 47 -12.84 5.81 2.14
C GLU A 47 -13.23 5.16 0.81
N GLU A 48 -12.65 5.60 -0.31
CA GLU A 48 -12.83 4.93 -1.61
C GLU A 48 -12.23 3.53 -1.60
N LEU A 49 -11.01 3.38 -1.08
CA LEU A 49 -10.35 2.08 -0.93
C LEU A 49 -11.15 1.13 -0.05
N LYS A 50 -11.70 1.59 1.08
CA LYS A 50 -12.55 0.77 1.97
C LYS A 50 -13.89 0.37 1.34
N LYS A 51 -14.43 1.18 0.43
CA LYS A 51 -15.66 0.84 -0.31
C LYS A 51 -15.40 -0.19 -1.40
N ARG A 52 -14.25 -0.11 -2.06
CA ARG A 52 -13.90 -0.95 -3.22
C ARG A 52 -13.23 -2.27 -2.82
N LEU A 53 -12.36 -2.25 -1.81
CA LEU A 53 -11.62 -3.42 -1.34
C LEU A 53 -12.40 -4.14 -0.24
N SER A 54 -12.35 -5.46 -0.25
CA SER A 54 -12.77 -6.26 0.91
C SER A 54 -11.89 -5.95 2.14
N PRO A 55 -12.37 -6.26 3.36
CA PRO A 55 -11.60 -5.99 4.58
C PRO A 55 -10.19 -6.58 4.57
N ILE A 56 -10.02 -7.82 4.08
CA ILE A 56 -8.72 -8.48 4.02
C ILE A 56 -7.80 -7.86 2.95
N GLN A 57 -8.34 -7.47 1.79
CA GLN A 57 -7.56 -6.79 0.74
C GLN A 57 -7.08 -5.43 1.24
N TYR A 58 -7.92 -4.67 1.93
CA TYR A 58 -7.52 -3.40 2.55
C TYR A 58 -6.45 -3.62 3.62
N HIS A 59 -6.67 -4.56 4.55
CA HIS A 59 -5.72 -4.87 5.62
C HIS A 59 -4.33 -5.28 5.07
N VAL A 60 -4.30 -6.16 4.09
CA VAL A 60 -3.05 -6.58 3.45
C VAL A 60 -2.38 -5.42 2.73
N THR A 61 -3.10 -4.74 1.82
CA THR A 61 -2.47 -3.79 0.90
C THR A 61 -2.13 -2.44 1.53
N GLN A 62 -2.94 -1.96 2.49
CA GLN A 62 -2.80 -0.63 3.08
C GLN A 62 -2.18 -0.67 4.48
N GLU A 63 -2.43 -1.73 5.25
CA GLU A 63 -1.96 -1.87 6.64
C GLU A 63 -0.80 -2.86 6.75
N LYS A 64 -0.26 -3.33 5.62
CA LYS A 64 0.84 -4.31 5.54
C LYS A 64 0.54 -5.62 6.29
N GLY A 65 -0.74 -5.98 6.36
CA GLY A 65 -1.18 -7.24 6.93
C GLY A 65 -0.74 -8.43 6.10
N THR A 66 -0.94 -9.64 6.64
CA THR A 66 -0.69 -10.90 5.93
C THR A 66 -1.91 -11.79 6.08
N GLU A 67 -2.44 -12.28 4.96
CA GLU A 67 -3.56 -13.24 5.00
C GLU A 67 -3.10 -14.58 5.60
N ARG A 68 -4.03 -15.35 6.17
CA ARG A 68 -3.67 -16.67 6.73
C ARG A 68 -3.15 -17.60 5.62
N ALA A 69 -2.13 -18.39 5.95
CA ALA A 69 -1.59 -19.38 5.03
C ALA A 69 -2.70 -20.32 4.51
N PHE A 70 -2.62 -20.66 3.24
CA PHE A 70 -3.50 -21.56 2.49
C PHE A 70 -4.95 -21.09 2.31
N THR A 71 -5.32 -19.89 2.76
CA THR A 71 -6.70 -19.38 2.61
C THR A 71 -6.92 -18.50 1.38
N GLY A 72 -5.84 -18.00 0.78
CA GLY A 72 -5.90 -17.10 -0.37
C GLY A 72 -6.47 -17.77 -1.62
N LYS A 73 -7.38 -17.06 -2.32
CA LYS A 73 -8.04 -17.51 -3.57
C LYS A 73 -7.04 -18.04 -4.60
N TYR A 74 -5.92 -17.35 -4.77
CA TYR A 74 -4.95 -17.60 -5.83
C TYR A 74 -3.80 -18.54 -5.44
N ASN A 75 -3.81 -19.08 -4.22
CA ASN A 75 -2.73 -19.95 -3.74
C ASN A 75 -2.56 -21.18 -4.66
N LYS A 76 -3.67 -21.87 -4.95
CA LYS A 76 -3.70 -23.11 -5.75
C LYS A 76 -4.08 -22.92 -7.23
N THR A 77 -4.19 -21.68 -7.68
CA THR A 77 -4.50 -21.35 -9.09
C THR A 77 -3.35 -21.80 -9.99
N SER A 78 -3.67 -22.47 -11.08
CA SER A 78 -2.71 -22.98 -12.09
C SER A 78 -3.06 -22.53 -13.51
N GLU A 79 -4.16 -21.78 -13.66
CA GLU A 79 -4.64 -21.24 -14.90
C GLU A 79 -3.64 -20.25 -15.51
N ALA A 80 -3.55 -20.25 -16.83
CA ALA A 80 -2.72 -19.31 -17.57
C ALA A 80 -3.28 -17.89 -17.48
N GLY A 81 -2.44 -16.90 -17.18
CA GLY A 81 -2.87 -15.50 -17.11
C GLY A 81 -1.91 -14.57 -16.41
N ILE A 82 -2.42 -13.40 -16.06
CA ILE A 82 -1.68 -12.30 -15.45
C ILE A 82 -2.27 -11.94 -14.09
N TYR A 83 -1.39 -11.77 -13.11
CA TYR A 83 -1.73 -11.26 -11.78
C TYR A 83 -1.40 -9.78 -11.70
N SER A 84 -2.40 -8.98 -11.35
CA SER A 84 -2.30 -7.52 -11.25
C SER A 84 -2.50 -7.06 -9.82
N CYS A 85 -2.03 -5.86 -9.50
CA CYS A 85 -2.28 -5.23 -8.21
C CYS A 85 -3.78 -4.97 -8.03
N ILE A 86 -4.40 -5.52 -6.99
CA ILE A 86 -5.84 -5.31 -6.72
C ILE A 86 -6.20 -3.82 -6.49
N VAL A 87 -5.20 -3.00 -6.14
CA VAL A 87 -5.39 -1.58 -5.84
C VAL A 87 -5.38 -0.73 -7.11
N CYS A 88 -4.36 -0.87 -7.97
CA CYS A 88 -4.17 0.03 -9.12
C CYS A 88 -4.17 -0.68 -10.49
N SER A 89 -4.46 -1.98 -10.52
CA SER A 89 -4.53 -2.81 -11.72
C SER A 89 -3.22 -2.91 -12.53
N GLN A 90 -2.08 -2.46 -11.98
CA GLN A 90 -0.78 -2.69 -12.59
C GLN A 90 -0.47 -4.18 -12.62
N ASP A 91 -0.12 -4.73 -13.78
CA ASP A 91 0.29 -6.12 -13.95
C ASP A 91 1.62 -6.39 -13.24
N LEU A 92 1.69 -7.40 -12.39
CA LEU A 92 2.85 -7.65 -11.53
C LEU A 92 3.54 -8.98 -11.85
N PHE A 93 2.77 -10.05 -11.98
CA PHE A 93 3.28 -11.41 -12.14
C PHE A 93 2.58 -12.15 -13.27
N SER A 94 3.32 -13.06 -13.91
CA SER A 94 2.80 -13.97 -14.93
C SER A 94 2.58 -15.34 -14.31
N SER A 95 1.53 -16.05 -14.72
CA SER A 95 1.36 -17.45 -14.31
C SER A 95 2.52 -18.34 -14.78
N SER A 96 3.27 -17.94 -15.82
CA SER A 96 4.46 -18.67 -16.30
C SER A 96 5.60 -18.73 -15.28
N THR A 97 5.66 -17.77 -14.36
CA THR A 97 6.64 -17.75 -13.26
C THR A 97 6.04 -18.28 -11.96
N LYS A 98 4.73 -18.58 -11.90
CA LYS A 98 4.09 -19.16 -10.71
C LYS A 98 4.54 -20.60 -10.52
N PHE A 99 4.78 -21.00 -9.27
CA PHE A 99 5.13 -22.38 -8.94
C PHE A 99 4.60 -22.80 -7.56
N GLU A 100 4.47 -24.11 -7.36
CA GLU A 100 4.04 -24.70 -6.10
C GLU A 100 5.21 -24.76 -5.11
N SER A 101 5.27 -23.79 -4.20
CA SER A 101 6.33 -23.71 -3.17
C SER A 101 5.96 -24.39 -1.86
N GLY A 102 4.67 -24.67 -1.62
CA GLY A 102 4.17 -25.12 -0.32
C GLY A 102 4.16 -24.05 0.78
N CYS A 103 4.51 -22.79 0.48
CA CYS A 103 4.60 -21.75 1.51
C CYS A 103 3.25 -21.27 2.05
N GLY A 104 2.14 -21.61 1.38
CA GLY A 104 0.78 -21.22 1.78
C GLY A 104 0.24 -19.95 1.13
N TRP A 105 1.02 -19.30 0.27
CA TRP A 105 0.60 -18.15 -0.52
C TRP A 105 1.04 -18.33 -1.98
N PRO A 106 0.42 -17.61 -2.93
CA PRO A 106 0.93 -17.50 -4.30
C PRO A 106 2.45 -17.26 -4.31
N ALA A 107 3.17 -18.10 -5.06
CA ALA A 107 4.61 -18.03 -5.17
C ALA A 107 5.04 -17.89 -6.63
N PHE A 108 5.87 -16.89 -6.91
CA PHE A 108 6.41 -16.62 -8.25
C PHE A 108 7.94 -16.61 -8.22
N SER A 109 8.56 -17.10 -9.29
CA SER A 109 10.01 -17.12 -9.43
C SER A 109 10.56 -15.79 -9.95
N ASP A 110 9.72 -14.97 -10.59
CA ASP A 110 10.06 -13.62 -11.03
C ASP A 110 8.81 -12.74 -11.23
N VAL A 111 9.02 -11.43 -11.29
CA VAL A 111 8.03 -10.43 -11.72
C VAL A 111 8.03 -10.29 -13.25
N ILE A 112 6.96 -9.71 -13.81
CA ILE A 112 6.93 -9.39 -15.26
C ILE A 112 8.02 -8.38 -15.61
N ASP A 113 8.23 -7.37 -14.75
CA ASP A 113 9.25 -6.35 -14.92
C ASP A 113 9.68 -5.80 -13.54
N GLN A 114 10.99 -5.65 -13.32
CA GLN A 114 11.55 -5.25 -12.03
C GLN A 114 11.12 -3.84 -11.59
N GLY A 115 10.80 -2.95 -12.53
CA GLY A 115 10.28 -1.61 -12.27
C GLY A 115 8.83 -1.59 -11.77
N ARG A 116 8.13 -2.72 -11.79
CA ARG A 116 6.74 -2.84 -11.32
C ARG A 116 6.60 -3.11 -9.83
N VAL A 117 7.71 -3.42 -9.16
CA VAL A 117 7.75 -3.61 -7.70
C VAL A 117 8.87 -2.78 -7.07
N LYS A 118 8.74 -2.49 -5.78
CA LYS A 118 9.81 -1.95 -4.95
C LYS A 118 10.15 -2.96 -3.86
N LEU A 119 11.45 -3.11 -3.60
CA LEU A 119 11.98 -4.01 -2.59
C LEU A 119 12.55 -3.19 -1.42
N SER A 120 12.11 -3.48 -0.20
CA SER A 120 12.58 -2.81 1.03
C SER A 120 12.86 -3.82 2.14
N LYS A 121 13.81 -3.53 3.02
CA LYS A 121 14.05 -4.38 4.19
C LYS A 121 12.87 -4.27 5.16
N ASP A 122 12.41 -5.42 5.66
CA ASP A 122 11.35 -5.54 6.65
C ASP A 122 11.88 -6.26 7.90
N THR A 123 11.87 -5.53 9.02
CA THR A 123 12.28 -6.03 10.34
C THR A 123 11.10 -6.22 11.29
N SER A 124 9.86 -6.11 10.80
CA SER A 124 8.64 -6.12 11.64
C SER A 124 8.48 -7.41 12.44
N HIS A 125 8.95 -8.55 11.92
CA HIS A 125 8.93 -9.84 12.64
C HIS A 125 9.86 -9.90 13.85
N VAL A 126 10.87 -9.02 13.92
CA VAL A 126 11.89 -9.05 14.97
C VAL A 126 11.49 -8.20 16.17
N GLY A 127 10.51 -7.30 15.99
CA GLY A 127 10.09 -6.36 17.02
C GLY A 127 11.25 -5.47 17.50
N ALA A 128 11.16 -4.98 18.74
CA ALA A 128 12.18 -4.12 19.34
C ALA A 128 13.43 -4.89 19.84
N ASN A 129 13.50 -6.21 19.69
CA ASN A 129 14.59 -7.00 20.26
C ASN A 129 15.78 -7.07 19.28
N LEU A 130 16.67 -6.08 19.38
CA LEU A 130 17.87 -5.98 18.55
C LEU A 130 18.80 -7.19 18.68
N LEU A 131 18.82 -7.90 19.82
CA LEU A 131 19.64 -9.08 20.02
C LEU A 131 19.23 -10.23 19.09
N LEU A 132 17.94 -10.33 18.78
CA LEU A 132 17.42 -11.33 17.86
C LEU A 132 17.90 -11.12 16.41
N LEU A 133 18.18 -9.88 15.98
CA LEU A 133 18.74 -9.61 14.64
C LEU A 133 20.17 -10.14 14.49
N ILE A 134 20.97 -10.05 15.55
CA ILE A 134 22.37 -10.52 15.55
C ILE A 134 22.41 -12.05 15.57
N ALA A 135 21.57 -12.65 16.41
CA ALA A 135 21.50 -14.10 16.55
C ALA A 135 20.83 -14.80 15.34
N ASN A 136 19.88 -14.14 14.67
CA ASN A 136 19.09 -14.72 13.58
C ASN A 136 18.92 -13.72 12.41
N PRO A 137 19.95 -13.52 11.58
CA PRO A 137 19.90 -12.57 10.46
C PRO A 137 18.83 -12.92 9.42
N GLY A 138 18.41 -14.19 9.33
CA GLY A 138 17.34 -14.65 8.44
C GLY A 138 15.94 -14.10 8.76
N MET A 139 15.76 -13.38 9.88
CA MET A 139 14.49 -12.73 10.20
C MET A 139 14.29 -11.39 9.49
N VAL A 140 15.34 -10.80 8.91
CA VAL A 140 15.19 -9.62 8.05
C VAL A 140 14.68 -10.10 6.70
N ARG A 141 13.42 -9.82 6.42
CA ARG A 141 12.79 -10.16 5.14
C ARG A 141 12.93 -9.01 4.16
N THR A 142 12.72 -9.27 2.88
CA THR A 142 12.62 -8.21 1.86
C THR A 142 11.16 -8.07 1.47
N GLU A 143 10.52 -6.99 1.89
CA GLU A 143 9.16 -6.63 1.51
C GLU A 143 9.08 -6.30 0.02
N VAL A 144 7.98 -6.70 -0.60
CA VAL A 144 7.61 -6.39 -1.97
C VAL A 144 6.38 -5.49 -1.94
N THR A 145 6.47 -4.30 -2.53
CA THR A 145 5.35 -3.38 -2.71
C THR A 145 5.14 -3.05 -4.19
N CYS A 146 3.92 -2.73 -4.58
CA CYS A 146 3.64 -2.25 -5.94
C CYS A 146 4.34 -0.90 -6.17
N SER A 147 5.08 -0.75 -7.27
CA SER A 147 5.84 0.48 -7.50
C SER A 147 4.97 1.71 -7.76
N ASN A 148 3.77 1.50 -8.33
CA ASN A 148 2.83 2.56 -8.72
C ASN A 148 2.05 3.12 -7.52
N CYS A 149 1.39 2.26 -6.74
CA CYS A 149 0.54 2.70 -5.62
C CYS A 149 1.13 2.46 -4.23
N ASN A 150 2.26 1.75 -4.11
CA ASN A 150 2.90 1.33 -2.84
C ASN A 150 2.06 0.34 -2.00
N ALA A 151 1.04 -0.30 -2.60
CA ALA A 151 0.33 -1.38 -1.95
C ALA A 151 1.29 -2.49 -1.53
N HIS A 152 1.16 -2.97 -0.29
CA HIS A 152 1.89 -4.14 0.20
C HIS A 152 1.42 -5.41 -0.52
N LEU A 153 2.38 -6.19 -1.01
CA LEU A 153 2.13 -7.42 -1.75
C LEU A 153 2.53 -8.65 -0.93
N GLY A 154 3.74 -8.63 -0.37
CA GLY A 154 4.30 -9.74 0.41
C GLY A 154 5.81 -9.60 0.55
N HIS A 155 6.54 -10.70 0.39
CA HIS A 155 8.00 -10.75 0.56
C HIS A 155 8.69 -11.57 -0.52
N VAL A 156 9.97 -11.29 -0.74
CA VAL A 156 10.83 -12.08 -1.62
C VAL A 156 11.95 -12.76 -0.84
N PHE A 157 12.20 -14.03 -1.16
CA PHE A 157 13.22 -14.89 -0.57
C PHE A 157 14.17 -15.46 -1.63
N ASN A 158 15.34 -15.96 -1.21
CA ASN A 158 16.38 -16.51 -2.08
C ASN A 158 16.37 -18.05 -2.15
N ASP A 159 15.22 -18.67 -1.91
CA ASP A 159 15.00 -20.12 -1.83
C ASP A 159 14.12 -20.66 -2.96
N GLY A 160 13.97 -19.89 -4.05
CA GLY A 160 13.16 -20.28 -5.21
C GLY A 160 13.86 -21.24 -6.18
N PRO A 161 13.16 -21.67 -7.25
CA PRO A 161 13.72 -22.51 -8.29
C PRO A 161 14.76 -21.77 -9.13
N LYS A 162 15.58 -22.51 -9.87
CA LYS A 162 16.41 -21.92 -10.94
C LYS A 162 15.50 -21.33 -12.04
N PRO A 163 15.97 -20.31 -12.80
CA PRO A 163 17.30 -19.69 -12.74
C PRO A 163 17.43 -18.58 -11.70
N SER A 164 16.35 -17.87 -11.36
CA SER A 164 16.41 -16.66 -10.51
C SER A 164 16.78 -16.97 -9.07
N ARG A 165 16.44 -18.18 -8.58
CA ARG A 165 16.50 -18.57 -7.16
C ARG A 165 15.65 -17.66 -6.25
N LYS A 166 14.75 -16.87 -6.83
CA LYS A 166 13.84 -15.99 -6.09
C LYS A 166 12.51 -16.66 -5.87
N ARG A 167 11.92 -16.40 -4.71
CA ARG A 167 10.53 -16.76 -4.40
C ARG A 167 9.82 -15.52 -3.92
N PHE A 168 9.05 -14.90 -4.80
CA PHE A 168 8.08 -13.87 -4.46
C PHE A 168 6.87 -14.54 -3.84
N CYS A 169 6.77 -14.49 -2.52
CA CYS A 169 5.69 -15.03 -1.71
C CYS A 169 4.68 -13.91 -1.45
N ILE A 170 3.56 -13.93 -2.19
CA ILE A 170 2.66 -12.79 -2.35
C ILE A 170 1.27 -13.13 -1.82
N ASN A 171 0.68 -12.23 -1.03
CA ASN A 171 -0.69 -12.39 -0.56
C ASN A 171 -1.66 -12.43 -1.74
N SER A 172 -2.55 -13.42 -1.77
CA SER A 172 -3.63 -13.47 -2.76
C SER A 172 -4.54 -12.26 -2.66
N ALA A 173 -4.80 -11.76 -1.44
CA ALA A 173 -5.59 -10.55 -1.20
C ALA A 173 -4.91 -9.25 -1.71
N SER A 174 -3.69 -9.30 -2.21
CA SER A 174 -3.05 -8.16 -2.88
C SER A 174 -3.15 -8.20 -4.40
N LEU A 175 -3.69 -9.29 -4.94
CA LEU A 175 -3.72 -9.58 -6.37
C LEU A 175 -5.16 -9.62 -6.90
N ASP A 176 -5.29 -9.28 -8.17
CA ASP A 176 -6.37 -9.78 -9.03
C ASP A 176 -5.79 -10.66 -10.14
N PHE A 177 -6.61 -11.52 -10.74
CA PHE A 177 -6.16 -12.46 -11.77
C PHE A 177 -7.03 -12.37 -13.02
N ARG A 178 -6.38 -12.21 -14.18
CA ARG A 178 -7.02 -12.24 -15.49
C ARG A 178 -6.50 -13.44 -16.25
N GLN A 179 -7.40 -14.39 -16.51
CA GLN A 179 -7.08 -15.56 -17.33
C GLN A 179 -6.79 -15.13 -18.76
N GLY A 180 -5.78 -15.72 -19.39
CA GLY A 180 -5.37 -15.40 -20.75
C GLY A 180 -3.92 -15.75 -21.03
N ASP A 181 -3.34 -15.11 -22.04
CA ASP A 181 -1.93 -15.31 -22.37
C ASP A 181 -1.01 -14.80 -21.23
N PRO A 182 -0.17 -15.67 -20.64
CA PRO A 182 0.77 -15.30 -19.58
C PRO A 182 1.89 -14.37 -20.05
N SER A 183 2.06 -14.14 -21.35
CA SER A 183 2.99 -13.15 -21.90
C SER A 183 2.44 -11.71 -21.85
N GLY A 184 1.15 -11.55 -21.55
CA GLY A 184 0.47 -10.25 -21.57
C GLY A 184 0.00 -9.80 -22.96
N SER A 185 0.13 -10.65 -23.99
CA SER A 185 -0.34 -10.34 -25.35
C SER A 185 -1.83 -10.68 -25.54
N ASN A 186 -2.71 -9.94 -24.88
CA ASN A 186 -4.16 -9.95 -25.17
C ASN A 186 -4.73 -8.52 -25.18
N LEU A 187 -4.10 -7.64 -25.97
CA LEU A 187 -4.66 -6.35 -26.35
C LEU A 187 -4.70 -6.21 -27.89
N VAL A 188 -5.20 -7.22 -28.60
CA VAL A 188 -5.69 -6.99 -29.97
C VAL A 188 -6.84 -7.96 -30.29
N ASN A 189 -7.96 -7.39 -30.72
CA ASN A 189 -9.15 -7.99 -31.35
C ASN A 189 -10.25 -8.56 -30.45
N LEU A 190 -11.11 -7.65 -30.00
CA LEU A 190 -12.56 -7.79 -30.26
C LEU A 190 -12.95 -6.62 -31.19
N GLN A 191 -13.10 -6.95 -32.48
CA GLN A 191 -13.91 -6.17 -33.43
C GLN A 191 -15.38 -6.51 -33.21
#